data_AF-A0A5P8M6G2-F1
#
_entry.id   AF-A0A5P8M6G2-F1
#
_cell.length_a   1.000
_cell.length_b   1.000
_cell.length_c   1.000
_cell.angle_alpha   90.00
_cell.angle_beta   90.00
_cell.angle_gamma   90.00
#
_symmetry.space_group_name_H-M   'P 1'
#
loop_
_entity.id
_entity.type
_entity.pdbx_description
1 polymer ?
#
loop_
_entity_poly.entity_id
_entity_poly.type
_entity_poly.pdbx_seq_one_letter_code
_entity_poly.pdbx_strand_id
1 'polypeptide(L)'
;MVKKMSIAALLLGIYLISAGFLVVGHRGDPLNAPEETFQSFDSAFNHGANYVELDVHVSQDNVLVVSHDRDLYRVTNTHAIVSQQPFAALQKLHQANGEPIHSLGKCLPITKTTLTPSFW
;
A
#
# COMPACT_ATOMS: atom_id res chain seq x y z
N MET A 1 20.17 -15.34 46.14
CA MET A 1 21.27 -15.36 45.16
C MET A 1 20.75 -14.78 43.85
N VAL A 2 21.00 -13.49 43.57
CA VAL A 2 20.51 -12.83 42.34
C VAL A 2 21.45 -13.20 41.20
N LYS A 3 20.95 -13.84 40.13
CA LYS A 3 21.73 -14.07 38.91
C LYS A 3 22.12 -12.70 38.33
N LYS A 4 23.43 -12.42 38.26
CA LYS A 4 23.93 -11.23 37.54
C LYS A 4 23.57 -11.39 36.06
N MET A 5 22.68 -10.55 35.56
CA MET A 5 22.36 -10.50 34.14
C MET A 5 23.54 -9.85 33.40
N SER A 6 23.99 -10.46 32.30
CA SER A 6 25.10 -9.90 31.52
C SER A 6 24.66 -8.60 30.84
N ILE A 7 25.60 -7.67 30.66
CA ILE A 7 25.36 -6.42 29.94
C ILE A 7 24.81 -6.71 28.53
N ALA A 8 25.29 -7.77 27.87
CA ALA A 8 24.78 -8.21 26.57
C ALA A 8 23.30 -8.63 26.61
N ALA A 9 22.88 -9.36 27.64
CA ALA A 9 21.47 -9.75 27.79
C ALA A 9 20.56 -8.54 28.06
N LEU A 10 21.05 -7.56 28.83
CA LEU A 10 20.34 -6.30 29.06
C LEU A 10 20.21 -5.48 27.77
N LEU A 11 21.30 -5.34 27.00
CA LEU A 11 21.29 -4.60 25.72
C LEU A 11 20.40 -5.26 24.67
N LEU A 12 20.41 -6.60 24.59
CA LEU A 12 19.50 -7.33 23.71
C LEU A 12 18.03 -7.13 24.13
N GLY A 13 17.75 -7.18 25.43
CA GLY A 13 16.41 -6.90 25.96
C GLY A 13 15.94 -5.49 25.62
N ILE A 14 16.80 -4.48 25.81
CA ILE A 14 16.51 -3.09 25.44
C ILE A 14 16.25 -3.00 23.93
N TYR A 15 17.14 -3.56 23.10
CA TYR A 15 16.98 -3.53 21.65
C TYR A 15 15.65 -4.14 21.20
N LEU A 16 15.28 -5.31 21.73
CA LEU A 16 14.02 -5.98 21.37
C LEU A 16 12.78 -5.18 21.80
N ILE A 17 12.87 -4.39 22.87
CA ILE A 17 11.76 -3.55 23.34
C ILE A 17 11.74 -2.18 22.63
N SER A 18 12.90 -1.70 22.18
CA SER A 18 13.04 -0.40 21.50
C SER A 18 12.98 -0.49 19.97
N ALA A 19 13.23 -1.66 19.40
CA ALA A 19 13.07 -1.92 17.98
C ALA A 19 11.56 -1.96 17.70
N GLY A 20 11.02 -0.80 17.30
CA GLY A 20 9.61 -0.69 16.93
C GLY A 20 9.23 -1.65 15.80
N PHE A 21 7.93 -1.82 15.59
CA PHE A 21 7.42 -2.61 14.47
C PHE A 21 7.28 -1.74 13.22
N LEU A 22 7.66 -2.30 12.07
CA LEU A 22 7.32 -1.75 10.78
C LEU A 22 5.88 -2.12 10.45
N VAL A 23 5.01 -1.14 10.29
CA VAL A 23 3.62 -1.34 9.89
C VAL A 23 3.47 -1.04 8.40
N VAL A 24 2.99 -2.02 7.65
CA VAL A 24 2.71 -1.89 6.21
C VAL A 24 1.21 -2.08 6.00
N GLY A 25 0.54 -1.06 5.46
CA GLY A 25 -0.85 -1.13 5.04
C GLY A 25 -0.96 -1.97 3.78
N HIS A 26 -1.38 -3.23 3.89
CA HIS A 26 -1.59 -4.14 2.77
C HIS A 26 -2.73 -3.59 1.88
N ARG A 27 -2.38 -3.17 0.67
CA ARG A 27 -3.27 -2.44 -0.27
C ARG A 27 -3.88 -1.16 0.28
N GLY A 28 -3.15 -0.50 1.18
CA GLY A 28 -3.64 0.60 2.01
C GLY A 28 -4.34 0.11 3.29
N ASP A 29 -5.57 0.54 3.51
CA ASP A 29 -6.44 0.23 4.65
C ASP A 29 -7.82 -0.26 4.15
N PRO A 30 -7.87 -1.50 3.62
CA PRO A 30 -9.07 -2.07 3.01
C PRO A 30 -10.25 -2.28 3.98
N LEU A 31 -10.01 -2.14 5.30
CA LEU A 31 -11.07 -2.19 6.31
C LEU A 31 -11.91 -0.91 6.34
N ASN A 32 -11.32 0.23 5.96
CA ASN A 32 -11.96 1.55 6.06
C ASN A 32 -12.23 2.21 4.70
N ALA A 33 -11.51 1.84 3.65
CA ALA A 33 -11.69 2.35 2.29
C ALA A 33 -11.42 1.25 1.25
N PRO A 34 -11.87 1.38 -0.01
CA PRO A 34 -11.60 0.37 -1.03
C PRO A 34 -10.10 0.17 -1.25
N GLU A 35 -9.65 -1.08 -1.37
CA GLU A 35 -8.23 -1.40 -1.57
C GLU A 35 -7.62 -0.64 -2.77
N GLU A 36 -6.31 -0.37 -2.73
CA GLU A 36 -5.59 0.22 -3.88
C GLU A 36 -6.13 1.59 -4.36
N THR A 37 -6.69 2.37 -3.44
CA THR A 37 -7.18 3.74 -3.68
C THR A 37 -6.34 4.75 -2.91
N PHE A 38 -6.32 6.01 -3.38
CA PHE A 38 -5.68 7.10 -2.62
C PHE A 38 -6.33 7.25 -1.25
N GLN A 39 -7.67 7.14 -1.17
CA GLN A 39 -8.38 7.16 0.12
C GLN A 39 -7.90 6.07 1.08
N SER A 40 -7.65 4.86 0.58
CA SER A 40 -7.14 3.73 1.37
C SER A 40 -5.69 3.94 1.81
N PHE A 41 -4.85 4.50 0.93
CA PHE A 41 -3.49 4.86 1.30
C PHE A 41 -3.45 5.95 2.38
N ASP A 42 -4.25 7.00 2.22
CA ASP A 42 -4.36 8.09 3.21
C ASP A 42 -4.88 7.56 4.56
N SER A 43 -5.89 6.68 4.54
CA SER A 43 -6.40 6.05 5.75
C SER A 43 -5.32 5.23 6.46
N ALA A 44 -4.53 4.44 5.73
CA ALA A 44 -3.43 3.67 6.30
C ALA A 44 -2.38 4.56 6.99
N PHE A 45 -1.96 5.65 6.34
CA PHE A 45 -1.01 6.60 6.93
C PHE A 45 -1.59 7.32 8.14
N ASN A 46 -2.86 7.73 8.09
CA ASN A 46 -3.55 8.34 9.21
C ASN A 46 -3.69 7.40 10.43
N HIS A 47 -3.73 6.09 10.19
CA HIS A 47 -3.72 5.06 11.23
C HIS A 47 -2.31 4.59 11.66
N GLY A 48 -1.25 5.27 11.20
CA GLY A 48 0.12 5.05 11.67
C GLY A 48 0.91 4.01 10.89
N ALA A 49 0.46 3.61 9.69
CA ALA A 49 1.27 2.80 8.81
C ALA A 49 2.55 3.55 8.39
N ASN A 50 3.68 2.87 8.37
CA ASN A 50 4.94 3.43 7.88
C ASN A 50 5.00 3.42 6.35
N TYR A 51 4.39 2.40 5.75
CA TYR A 51 4.33 2.18 4.30
C TYR A 51 2.95 1.69 3.92
N VAL A 52 2.62 1.84 2.64
CA VAL A 52 1.52 1.11 2.01
C VAL A 52 2.12 0.16 1.00
N GLU A 53 1.58 -1.04 0.94
CA GLU A 53 1.86 -2.00 -0.12
C GLU A 53 0.77 -1.88 -1.20
N LEU A 54 1.14 -2.23 -2.43
CA LEU A 54 0.24 -2.28 -3.57
C LEU A 54 0.61 -3.41 -4.51
N ASP A 55 -0.39 -3.91 -5.23
CA ASP A 55 -0.28 -4.92 -6.27
C ASP A 55 -0.28 -4.29 -7.68
N VAL A 56 0.44 -4.91 -8.63
CA VAL A 56 0.48 -4.44 -10.03
C VAL A 56 0.29 -5.56 -11.05
N HIS A 57 -0.44 -5.24 -12.12
CA HIS A 57 -0.52 -6.01 -13.37
C HIS A 57 -0.07 -5.16 -14.56
N VAL A 58 0.19 -5.79 -15.70
CA VAL A 58 0.56 -5.09 -16.95
C VAL A 58 -0.62 -5.07 -17.90
N SER A 59 -1.00 -3.88 -18.41
CA SER A 59 -2.04 -3.70 -19.43
C SER A 59 -1.60 -4.18 -20.82
N GLN A 60 -2.53 -4.21 -21.78
CA GLN A 60 -2.24 -4.56 -23.18
C GLN A 60 -1.17 -3.64 -23.82
N ASP A 61 -1.14 -2.38 -23.41
CA ASP A 61 -0.24 -1.33 -23.87
C ASP A 61 0.95 -1.08 -22.93
N ASN A 62 1.32 -2.09 -22.12
CA ASN A 62 2.51 -2.11 -21.23
C ASN A 62 2.51 -1.06 -20.11
N VAL A 63 1.34 -0.60 -19.67
CA VAL A 63 1.21 0.26 -18.49
C VAL A 63 1.08 -0.61 -17.24
N LEU A 64 1.81 -0.28 -16.18
CA LEU A 64 1.64 -0.89 -14.86
C LEU A 64 0.37 -0.37 -14.22
N VAL A 65 -0.60 -1.25 -14.02
CA VAL A 65 -1.93 -0.96 -13.47
C VAL A 65 -2.00 -1.46 -12.04
N VAL A 66 -2.49 -0.63 -11.13
CA VAL A 66 -2.63 -0.99 -9.71
C VAL A 66 -3.93 -1.78 -9.53
N SER A 67 -3.79 -3.06 -9.18
CA SER A 67 -4.88 -3.95 -8.79
C SER A 67 -4.30 -5.29 -8.34
N HIS A 68 -4.95 -5.94 -7.38
CA HIS A 68 -4.57 -7.30 -6.97
C HIS A 68 -5.02 -8.37 -7.97
N ASP A 69 -6.27 -8.31 -8.42
CA ASP A 69 -6.86 -9.35 -9.26
C ASP A 69 -6.50 -9.12 -10.73
N ARG A 70 -6.36 -10.22 -11.49
CA ARG A 70 -6.20 -10.14 -12.95
C ARG A 70 -7.45 -9.58 -13.65
N ASP A 71 -8.64 -9.88 -13.12
CA ASP A 71 -9.93 -9.38 -13.60
C ASP A 71 -10.47 -8.36 -12.58
N LEU A 72 -10.83 -7.16 -13.06
CA LEU A 72 -11.26 -6.04 -12.22
C LEU A 72 -12.69 -6.18 -11.69
N TYR A 73 -13.40 -7.27 -11.98
CA TYR A 73 -14.80 -7.45 -11.59
C TYR A 73 -15.04 -7.23 -10.10
N ARG A 74 -14.19 -7.75 -9.22
CA ARG A 74 -14.38 -7.65 -7.76
C ARG A 74 -14.37 -6.20 -7.25
N VAL A 75 -13.54 -5.34 -7.84
CA VAL A 75 -13.33 -3.96 -7.35
C VAL A 75 -14.10 -2.92 -8.17
N THR A 76 -14.55 -3.25 -9.37
CA THR A 76 -15.25 -2.32 -10.29
C THR A 76 -16.66 -2.77 -10.72
N ASN A 77 -17.07 -3.99 -10.37
CA ASN A 77 -18.27 -4.66 -10.88
C ASN A 77 -18.31 -4.81 -12.42
N THR A 78 -17.16 -4.69 -13.09
CA THR A 78 -17.03 -4.81 -14.55
C THR A 78 -15.97 -5.85 -14.89
N HIS A 79 -16.32 -6.85 -15.71
CA HIS A 79 -15.35 -7.83 -16.19
C HIS A 79 -14.36 -7.16 -17.14
N ALA A 80 -13.10 -7.10 -16.73
CA ALA A 80 -12.02 -6.52 -17.51
C ALA A 80 -10.70 -7.18 -17.07
N ILE A 81 -10.19 -8.09 -17.92
CA ILE A 81 -8.86 -8.68 -17.72
C ILE A 81 -7.81 -7.62 -18.06
N VAL A 82 -7.00 -7.21 -17.08
CA VAL A 82 -6.03 -6.10 -17.21
C VAL A 82 -5.14 -6.27 -18.43
N SER A 83 -4.56 -7.46 -18.61
CA SER A 83 -3.62 -7.76 -19.71
C SER A 83 -4.26 -7.79 -21.11
N GLN A 84 -5.59 -7.65 -21.21
CA GLN A 84 -6.34 -7.69 -22.47
C GLN A 84 -6.94 -6.33 -22.84
N GLN A 85 -6.69 -5.29 -22.04
CA GLN A 85 -7.25 -3.96 -22.24
C GLN A 85 -6.15 -2.91 -22.29
N PRO A 86 -6.28 -1.85 -23.13
CA PRO A 86 -5.42 -0.69 -23.03
C PRO A 86 -5.73 0.08 -21.74
N PHE A 87 -4.73 0.71 -21.14
CA PHE A 87 -4.90 1.40 -19.85
C PHE A 87 -5.97 2.50 -19.90
N ALA A 88 -6.09 3.22 -21.01
CA ALA A 88 -7.12 4.25 -21.18
C ALA A 88 -8.57 3.70 -21.10
N ALA A 89 -8.79 2.41 -21.35
CA ALA A 89 -10.09 1.76 -21.14
C ALA A 89 -10.26 1.38 -19.66
N LEU A 90 -9.22 0.83 -19.04
CA LEU A 90 -9.21 0.44 -17.62
C LEU A 90 -9.44 1.65 -16.70
N GLN A 91 -8.82 2.79 -17.01
CA GLN A 91 -8.93 4.03 -16.23
C GLN A 91 -10.35 4.62 -16.20
N LYS A 92 -11.26 4.17 -17.07
CA LYS A 92 -12.68 4.59 -17.06
C LYS A 92 -13.51 3.78 -16.06
N LEU A 93 -12.97 2.68 -15.55
CA LEU A 93 -13.61 1.87 -14.52
C LEU A 93 -13.34 2.51 -13.16
N HIS A 94 -14.37 2.51 -12.31
CA HIS A 94 -14.33 3.15 -11.01
C HIS A 94 -14.51 2.12 -9.90
N GLN A 95 -13.80 2.35 -8.80
CA GLN A 95 -13.95 1.59 -7.57
C GLN A 95 -15.14 2.08 -6.76
N ALA A 96 -15.46 1.42 -5.66
CA ALA A 96 -16.65 1.75 -4.84
C ALA A 96 -16.65 3.19 -4.29
N ASN A 97 -15.49 3.81 -4.10
CA ASN A 97 -15.37 5.20 -3.67
C ASN A 97 -15.38 6.23 -4.82
N GLY A 98 -15.56 5.76 -6.06
CA GLY A 98 -15.55 6.61 -7.25
C GLY A 98 -14.17 7.00 -7.76
N GLU A 99 -13.08 6.46 -7.20
CA GLU A 99 -11.76 6.62 -7.82
C GLU A 99 -11.62 5.73 -9.06
N PRO A 100 -10.94 6.20 -10.13
CA PRO A 100 -10.63 5.36 -11.27
C PRO A 100 -9.57 4.31 -10.92
N ILE A 101 -9.42 3.30 -11.77
CA ILE A 101 -8.24 2.43 -11.74
C ILE A 101 -6.98 3.25 -12.09
N HIS A 102 -5.96 3.16 -11.24
CA HIS A 102 -4.74 3.96 -11.35
C HIS A 102 -3.60 3.19 -12.04
N SER A 103 -2.67 3.94 -12.65
CA SER A 103 -1.37 3.39 -13.04
C SER A 103 -0.38 3.55 -11.89
N LEU A 104 0.64 2.69 -11.81
CA LEU A 104 1.70 2.82 -10.80
C LEU A 104 2.35 4.21 -10.87
N GLY A 105 2.60 4.72 -12.08
CA GLY A 105 3.19 6.05 -12.28
C GLY A 105 2.37 7.19 -11.66
N LYS A 106 1.05 7.02 -11.53
CA LYS A 106 0.16 7.97 -10.87
C LYS A 106 0.24 7.90 -9.34
N CYS A 107 0.62 6.76 -8.78
CA CYS A 107 0.76 6.54 -7.33
C CYS A 107 2.16 6.92 -6.79
N LEU A 108 3.20 6.96 -7.62
CA LEU A 108 4.56 7.34 -7.20
C LEU A 108 4.68 8.73 -6.53
N PRO A 109 3.92 9.78 -6.91
CA PRO A 109 3.99 11.09 -6.26
C PRO A 109 3.53 11.11 -4.79
N ILE A 110 2.81 10.08 -4.33
CA ILE A 110 2.30 9.99 -2.94
C ILE A 110 3.48 9.96 -1.94
N THR A 111 4.64 9.48 -2.35
CA THR A 111 5.80 9.33 -1.44
C THR A 111 6.53 10.63 -1.12
N LYS A 112 6.18 11.77 -1.75
CA LYS A 112 6.90 13.05 -1.56
C LYS A 112 6.15 14.14 -0.80
N THR A 113 4.82 14.09 -0.72
CA THR A 113 4.06 15.28 -0.27
C THR A 113 3.67 15.27 1.21
N THR A 114 3.69 14.11 1.87
CA THR A 114 3.31 13.98 3.30
C THR A 114 4.49 13.59 4.21
N LEU A 115 5.66 13.32 3.64
CA LEU A 115 6.88 13.09 4.42
C LEU A 115 7.62 14.42 4.60
N THR A 116 7.26 15.18 5.63
CA THR A 116 8.23 16.11 6.22
C THR A 116 9.47 15.29 6.61
N PRO A 117 10.67 15.65 6.15
CA PRO A 117 11.88 14.93 6.50
C PRO A 117 12.29 15.33 7.92
N SER A 118 11.70 14.70 8.93
CA SER A 118 12.38 14.57 10.21
C SER A 118 13.16 13.26 10.16
N PHE A 119 14.47 13.37 9.99
CA PHE A 119 15.48 12.29 10.02
C PHE A 119 15.74 11.54 8.70
N TRP A 120 16.47 12.21 7.81
CA TRP A 120 17.68 11.65 7.18
C TRP A 120 18.84 12.60 7.46
#